data_AF-A0A7W8QM81-F1
#
_entry.id   AF-A0A7W8QM81-F1
#
_cell.length_a   1.000
_cell.length_b   1.000
_cell.length_c   1.000
_cell.angle_alpha   90.00
_cell.angle_beta   90.00
_cell.angle_gamma   90.00
#
_symmetry.space_group_name_H-M   'P 1'
#
loop_
_entity.id
_entity.type
_entity.pdbx_description
1 polymer ?
#
loop_
_entity_poly.entity_id
_entity_poly.type
_entity_poly.pdbx_seq_one_letter_code
_entity_poly.pdbx_strand_id
1 'polypeptide(L)'
;MLPSPLTIDVRRGAIASLGSVLSDRRIATEGRIAVAVGPGQGAQIAADLDLPNCEVFQVEGGSIDVATELGKKIRSGAYEAVAGIGGGKTIDVTKYAASMAGVPMVAVATNLAHDGIASPTASLEHESGKGTYGVSMPIAVVIDVDYVRAAPPRLVRSGVGDVVSNLSAIADWELAGREQGEPVDGMAVTFARVAAEAVLHRRDSVESQEFLTVLAEALVLSGMAMSVAGSSRPASGACHEILHAITHLYPGVSNHGELAGIGALYASFLRVKHLDESERRVQDIRACLLRHELPVVPSDVGLDTEQFVRAVAHAPATRPGRYTILEHLDLSEDEIRRSVGEYVETLGR
;
A
#
# COMPACT_ATOMS: atom_id res chain seq x y z
N MET A 1 8.64 -7.25 -21.53
CA MET A 1 7.18 -7.24 -21.29
C MET A 1 6.93 -6.62 -19.94
N LEU A 2 5.88 -5.82 -19.79
CA LEU A 2 5.47 -5.30 -18.48
C LEU A 2 5.02 -6.46 -17.59
N PRO A 3 5.52 -6.59 -16.35
CA PRO A 3 4.99 -7.56 -15.41
C PRO A 3 3.58 -7.12 -15.01
N SER A 4 2.57 -7.83 -15.51
CA SER A 4 1.16 -7.62 -15.19
C SER A 4 0.57 -8.92 -14.66
N PRO A 5 -0.39 -8.85 -13.71
CA PRO A 5 -1.17 -10.01 -13.35
C PRO A 5 -1.87 -10.60 -14.59
N LEU A 6 -1.95 -11.94 -14.65
CA LEU A 6 -2.71 -12.67 -15.66
C LEU A 6 -4.22 -12.53 -15.46
N THR A 7 -4.65 -12.28 -14.23
CA THR A 7 -6.07 -12.15 -13.85
C THR A 7 -6.21 -11.22 -12.66
N ILE A 8 -7.19 -10.33 -12.72
CA ILE A 8 -7.66 -9.49 -11.62
C ILE A 8 -9.17 -9.74 -11.55
N ASP A 9 -9.66 -10.38 -10.48
CA ASP A 9 -11.08 -10.67 -10.26
C ASP A 9 -11.58 -9.86 -9.06
N VAL A 10 -12.36 -8.80 -9.32
CA VAL A 10 -12.92 -7.89 -8.30
C VAL A 10 -14.44 -7.93 -8.40
N ARG A 11 -15.08 -8.71 -7.54
CA ARG A 11 -16.54 -8.82 -7.49
C ARG A 11 -17.00 -9.51 -6.20
N ARG A 12 -18.31 -9.57 -6.00
CA ARG A 12 -18.92 -10.39 -4.94
C ARG A 12 -18.78 -11.88 -5.27
N GLY A 13 -18.43 -12.69 -4.28
CA GLY A 13 -18.18 -14.11 -4.47
C GLY A 13 -17.00 -14.40 -5.41
N ALA A 14 -16.04 -13.47 -5.53
CA ALA A 14 -14.84 -13.67 -6.33
C ALA A 14 -14.05 -14.91 -5.85
N ILE A 15 -14.12 -15.22 -4.55
CA ILE A 15 -13.40 -16.36 -3.99
C ILE A 15 -13.79 -17.70 -4.63
N ALA A 16 -15.03 -17.81 -5.13
CA ALA A 16 -15.53 -19.04 -5.75
C ALA A 16 -14.78 -19.39 -7.04
N SER A 17 -14.12 -18.42 -7.70
CA SER A 17 -13.28 -18.68 -8.87
C SER A 17 -11.85 -19.08 -8.51
N LEU A 18 -11.46 -19.08 -7.22
CA LEU A 18 -10.07 -19.33 -6.82
C LEU A 18 -9.55 -20.67 -7.33
N GLY A 19 -10.33 -21.75 -7.22
CA GLY A 19 -9.93 -23.05 -7.76
C GLY A 19 -9.64 -23.02 -9.26
N SER A 20 -10.42 -22.25 -10.03
CA SER A 20 -10.20 -22.08 -11.47
C SER A 20 -8.93 -21.26 -11.77
N VAL A 21 -8.68 -20.19 -11.01
CA VAL A 21 -7.46 -19.37 -11.11
C VAL A 21 -6.23 -20.23 -10.81
N LEU A 22 -6.27 -20.99 -9.72
CA LEU A 22 -5.20 -21.88 -9.29
C LEU A 22 -4.93 -23.01 -10.29
N SER A 23 -5.96 -23.50 -10.98
CA SER A 23 -5.84 -24.53 -12.02
C SER A 23 -5.30 -24.02 -13.38
N ASP A 24 -5.06 -22.72 -13.53
CA ASP A 24 -4.49 -22.16 -14.76
C ASP A 24 -3.07 -22.69 -14.96
N ARG A 25 -2.83 -23.33 -16.11
CA ARG A 25 -1.52 -23.92 -16.45
C ARG A 25 -0.38 -22.90 -16.58
N ARG A 26 -0.71 -21.61 -16.68
CA ARG A 26 0.28 -20.51 -16.63
C ARG A 26 0.73 -20.20 -15.20
N ILE A 27 0.00 -20.68 -14.19
CA ILE A 27 0.28 -20.50 -12.76
C ILE A 27 0.86 -21.78 -12.16
N ALA A 28 0.21 -22.93 -12.37
CA ALA A 28 0.68 -24.24 -11.92
C ALA A 28 0.40 -25.30 -12.98
N THR A 29 1.41 -26.09 -13.35
CA THR A 29 1.30 -27.08 -14.43
C THR A 29 0.78 -28.41 -13.92
N GLU A 30 1.33 -28.89 -12.79
CA GLU A 30 0.99 -30.15 -12.14
C GLU A 30 -0.04 -29.98 -11.01
N GLY A 31 -0.36 -28.74 -10.64
CA GLY A 31 -1.36 -28.39 -9.63
C GLY A 31 -0.84 -28.48 -8.19
N ARG A 32 0.49 -28.48 -7.99
CA ARG A 32 1.09 -28.48 -6.64
C ARG A 32 1.10 -27.07 -6.08
N ILE A 33 0.08 -26.75 -5.28
CA ILE A 33 -0.16 -25.38 -4.82
C ILE A 33 -0.15 -25.33 -3.29
N ALA A 34 0.62 -24.39 -2.75
CA ALA A 34 0.57 -24.03 -1.34
C ALA A 34 -0.49 -22.95 -1.10
N VAL A 35 -1.15 -22.99 0.06
CA VAL A 35 -2.09 -21.94 0.48
C VAL A 35 -1.61 -21.38 1.81
N ALA A 36 -1.21 -20.11 1.82
CA ALA A 36 -0.78 -19.39 3.01
C ALA A 36 -1.96 -18.56 3.55
N VAL A 37 -2.36 -18.83 4.77
CA VAL A 37 -3.63 -18.33 5.33
C VAL A 37 -3.39 -17.49 6.57
N GLY A 38 -3.95 -16.28 6.57
CA GLY A 38 -3.91 -15.38 7.71
C GLY A 38 -4.97 -15.70 8.77
N PRO A 39 -4.81 -15.19 10.00
CA PRO A 39 -5.81 -15.37 11.06
C PRO A 39 -7.15 -14.70 10.70
N GLY A 40 -8.24 -15.17 11.31
CA GLY A 40 -9.58 -14.63 11.11
C GLY A 40 -10.23 -15.11 9.81
N GLN A 41 -10.60 -14.19 8.91
CA GLN A 41 -11.34 -14.51 7.70
C GLN A 41 -10.57 -15.46 6.76
N GLY A 42 -9.23 -15.40 6.72
CA GLY A 42 -8.43 -16.30 5.89
C GLY A 42 -8.66 -17.76 6.23
N ALA A 43 -8.63 -18.11 7.52
CA ALA A 43 -8.86 -19.47 8.00
C ALA A 43 -10.26 -19.97 7.68
N GLN A 44 -11.26 -19.09 7.77
CA GLN A 44 -12.64 -19.40 7.38
C GLN A 44 -12.73 -19.68 5.87
N ILE A 45 -12.15 -18.81 5.04
CA ILE A 45 -12.12 -18.98 3.59
C ILE A 45 -11.48 -20.32 3.20
N ALA A 46 -10.34 -20.66 3.80
CA ALA A 46 -9.65 -21.90 3.50
C ALA A 46 -10.43 -23.15 3.95
N ALA A 47 -11.26 -23.03 5.00
CA ALA A 47 -12.15 -24.11 5.43
C ALA A 47 -13.39 -24.24 4.53
N ASP A 48 -13.91 -23.12 4.03
CA ASP A 48 -15.10 -23.08 3.17
C ASP A 48 -14.79 -23.45 1.71
N LEU A 49 -13.53 -23.30 1.28
CA LEU A 49 -13.08 -23.68 -0.05
C LEU A 49 -12.61 -25.14 -0.09
N ASP A 50 -13.27 -25.94 -0.92
CA ASP A 50 -12.76 -27.25 -1.31
C ASP A 50 -11.58 -27.07 -2.29
N LEU A 51 -10.36 -27.04 -1.75
CA LEU A 51 -9.10 -26.97 -2.50
C LEU A 51 -8.40 -28.34 -2.46
N PRO A 52 -8.91 -29.35 -3.20
CA PRO A 52 -8.29 -30.66 -3.22
C PRO A 52 -6.85 -30.56 -3.72
N ASN A 53 -5.92 -31.21 -3.02
CA ASN A 53 -4.48 -31.22 -3.31
C ASN A 53 -3.70 -29.94 -2.99
N CYS A 54 -4.25 -29.03 -2.18
CA CYS A 54 -3.51 -27.90 -1.63
C CYS A 54 -3.03 -28.17 -0.19
N GLU A 55 -1.78 -27.80 0.12
CA GLU A 55 -1.30 -27.78 1.50
C GLU A 55 -1.49 -26.41 2.12
N VAL A 56 -2.08 -26.36 3.31
CA VAL A 56 -2.42 -25.11 4.00
C VAL A 56 -1.37 -24.79 5.07
N PHE A 57 -0.75 -23.62 4.95
CA PHE A 57 0.18 -23.04 5.91
C PHE A 57 -0.47 -21.88 6.65
N GLN A 58 -0.44 -21.91 7.97
CA GLN A 58 -0.88 -20.78 8.78
C GLN A 58 0.22 -19.71 8.83
N VAL A 59 -0.17 -18.45 8.60
CA VAL A 59 0.70 -17.28 8.65
C VAL A 59 0.32 -16.45 9.87
N GLU A 60 1.11 -16.60 10.93
CA GLU A 60 0.96 -15.85 12.16
C GLU A 60 1.95 -14.68 12.18
N GLY A 61 1.43 -13.45 12.15
CA GLY A 61 2.26 -12.24 12.18
C GLY A 61 2.70 -11.76 10.79
N GLY A 62 3.54 -10.73 10.79
CA GLY A 62 3.97 -10.02 9.58
C GLY A 62 5.48 -9.77 9.54
N SER A 63 6.28 -10.70 10.09
CA SER A 63 7.73 -10.54 10.17
C SER A 63 8.50 -11.22 9.03
N ILE A 64 9.74 -10.80 8.84
CA ILE A 64 10.67 -11.41 7.89
C ILE A 64 10.93 -12.88 8.21
N ASP A 65 11.03 -13.24 9.50
CA ASP A 65 11.28 -14.62 9.93
C ASP A 65 10.14 -15.56 9.52
N VAL A 66 8.89 -15.13 9.71
CA VAL A 66 7.70 -15.89 9.30
C VAL A 66 7.69 -16.08 7.79
N ALA A 67 8.04 -15.04 7.01
CA ALA A 67 8.13 -15.11 5.56
C ALA A 67 9.26 -16.02 5.08
N THR A 68 10.42 -15.99 5.75
CA THR A 68 11.55 -16.87 5.46
C THR A 68 11.21 -18.33 5.76
N GLU A 69 10.57 -18.63 6.89
CA GLU A 69 10.15 -19.98 7.22
C GLU A 69 9.09 -20.50 6.25
N LEU A 70 8.11 -19.67 5.87
CA LEU A 70 7.13 -20.04 4.85
C LEU A 70 7.80 -20.33 3.50
N GLY A 71 8.73 -19.48 3.04
CA GLY A 71 9.38 -19.70 1.75
C GLY A 71 10.32 -20.92 1.74
N LYS A 72 10.92 -21.29 2.88
CA LYS A 72 11.66 -22.56 3.03
C LYS A 72 10.72 -23.75 2.83
N LYS A 73 9.54 -23.73 3.49
CA LYS A 73 8.51 -24.78 3.34
C LYS A 73 8.00 -24.88 1.91
N ILE A 74 7.73 -23.74 1.28
CA ILE A 74 7.29 -23.69 -0.13
C ILE A 74 8.34 -24.33 -1.03
N ARG A 75 9.61 -23.96 -0.86
CA ARG A 75 10.70 -24.52 -1.65
C ARG A 75 10.88 -26.02 -1.41
N SER A 76 10.83 -26.48 -0.16
CA SER A 76 11.03 -27.90 0.16
C SER A 76 9.87 -28.79 -0.30
N GLY A 77 8.64 -28.26 -0.30
CA GLY A 77 7.47 -28.96 -0.82
C GLY A 77 7.39 -29.02 -2.36
N ALA A 78 8.31 -28.32 -3.05
CA ALA A 78 8.34 -28.22 -4.50
C ALA A 78 6.98 -27.81 -5.10
N TYR A 79 6.30 -26.86 -4.46
CA TYR A 79 5.09 -26.25 -5.03
C TYR A 79 5.45 -25.40 -6.23
N GLU A 80 4.51 -25.29 -7.15
CA GLU A 80 4.62 -24.49 -8.38
C GLU A 80 4.11 -23.07 -8.17
N ALA A 81 3.22 -22.86 -7.20
CA ALA A 81 2.64 -21.57 -6.86
C ALA A 81 2.22 -21.53 -5.38
N VAL A 82 1.99 -20.33 -4.86
CA VAL A 82 1.38 -20.12 -3.55
C VAL A 82 0.22 -19.12 -3.62
N ALA A 83 -0.91 -19.45 -2.99
CA ALA A 83 -2.03 -18.54 -2.79
C ALA A 83 -1.94 -17.93 -1.39
N GLY A 84 -1.91 -16.59 -1.28
CA GLY A 84 -1.98 -15.90 0.00
C GLY A 84 -3.41 -15.42 0.27
N ILE A 85 -4.04 -15.91 1.32
CA ILE A 85 -5.43 -15.58 1.70
C ILE A 85 -5.43 -14.84 3.02
N GLY A 86 -5.71 -13.53 2.99
CA GLY A 86 -5.78 -12.74 4.21
C GLY A 86 -5.70 -11.24 4.00
N GLY A 87 -5.30 -10.52 5.04
CA GLY A 87 -5.06 -9.09 4.99
C GLY A 87 -3.66 -8.73 4.51
N GLY A 88 -3.35 -7.43 4.45
CA GLY A 88 -2.06 -6.92 3.97
C GLY A 88 -0.82 -7.61 4.56
N LYS A 89 -0.80 -7.88 5.88
CA LYS A 89 0.32 -8.60 6.53
C LYS A 89 0.53 -10.01 5.95
N THR A 90 -0.53 -10.79 5.81
CA THR A 90 -0.48 -12.14 5.24
C THR A 90 -0.03 -12.11 3.78
N ILE A 91 -0.55 -11.15 3.01
CA ILE A 91 -0.18 -10.98 1.61
C ILE A 91 1.30 -10.61 1.48
N ASP A 92 1.81 -9.68 2.28
CA ASP A 92 3.22 -9.28 2.27
C ASP A 92 4.16 -10.44 2.65
N VAL A 93 3.82 -11.19 3.70
CA VAL A 93 4.56 -12.40 4.08
C VAL A 93 4.59 -13.42 2.94
N THR A 94 3.44 -13.66 2.32
CA THR A 94 3.31 -14.66 1.25
C THR A 94 4.05 -14.23 -0.02
N LYS A 95 3.98 -12.94 -0.42
CA LYS A 95 4.74 -12.41 -1.57
C LYS A 95 6.23 -12.58 -1.37
N TYR A 96 6.73 -12.25 -0.18
CA TYR A 96 8.14 -12.40 0.14
C TYR A 96 8.56 -13.87 0.12
N ALA A 97 7.78 -14.75 0.75
CA ALA A 97 8.01 -16.18 0.74
C ALA A 97 8.03 -16.77 -0.68
N ALA A 98 7.08 -16.36 -1.53
CA ALA A 98 6.99 -16.79 -2.92
C ALA A 98 8.19 -16.33 -3.75
N SER A 99 8.57 -15.05 -3.60
CA SER A 99 9.74 -14.47 -4.29
C SER A 99 11.03 -15.16 -3.86
N MET A 100 11.18 -15.42 -2.55
CA MET A 100 12.31 -16.17 -2.01
C MET A 100 12.33 -17.60 -2.53
N ALA A 101 11.18 -18.26 -2.62
CA ALA A 101 11.05 -19.63 -3.13
C ALA A 101 11.26 -19.71 -4.65
N GLY A 102 11.00 -18.64 -5.40
CA GLY A 102 11.09 -18.58 -6.86
C GLY A 102 9.83 -19.08 -7.56
N VAL A 103 8.65 -18.92 -6.92
CA VAL A 103 7.36 -19.38 -7.44
C VAL A 103 6.38 -18.21 -7.57
N PRO A 104 5.44 -18.24 -8.55
CA PRO A 104 4.36 -17.27 -8.64
C PRO A 104 3.46 -17.26 -7.40
N MET A 105 2.88 -16.09 -7.14
CA MET A 105 1.97 -15.85 -6.02
C MET A 105 0.61 -15.36 -6.50
N VAL A 106 -0.47 -15.95 -5.98
CA VAL A 106 -1.85 -15.49 -6.16
C VAL A 106 -2.29 -14.76 -4.89
N ALA A 107 -2.65 -13.48 -5.00
CA ALA A 107 -3.12 -12.69 -3.87
C ALA A 107 -4.64 -12.80 -3.75
N VAL A 108 -5.13 -13.19 -2.58
CA VAL A 108 -6.55 -13.23 -2.23
C VAL A 108 -6.77 -12.27 -1.06
N ALA A 109 -7.14 -11.04 -1.39
CA ALA A 109 -7.24 -9.96 -0.41
C ALA A 109 -8.60 -9.97 0.28
N THR A 110 -8.58 -10.00 1.62
CA THR A 110 -9.77 -9.94 2.48
C THR A 110 -10.04 -8.55 3.06
N ASN A 111 -9.16 -7.58 2.77
CA ASN A 111 -9.36 -6.16 3.06
C ASN A 111 -8.58 -5.29 2.07
N LEU A 112 -8.86 -3.99 2.09
CA LEU A 112 -8.29 -2.99 1.17
C LEU A 112 -7.50 -1.93 1.94
N ALA A 113 -6.55 -2.35 2.79
CA ALA A 113 -5.80 -1.44 3.65
C ALA A 113 -4.72 -0.59 2.94
N HIS A 114 -4.10 -1.15 1.91
CA HIS A 114 -3.00 -0.53 1.15
C HIS A 114 -2.73 -1.31 -0.14
N ASP A 115 -1.96 -0.73 -1.06
CA ASP A 115 -1.70 -1.26 -2.40
C ASP A 115 -0.81 -2.51 -2.44
N GLY A 116 -0.32 -2.93 -1.27
CA GLY A 116 0.40 -4.19 -1.03
C GLY A 116 -0.33 -5.43 -1.58
N ILE A 117 -1.64 -5.37 -1.77
CA ILE A 117 -2.42 -6.45 -2.39
C ILE A 117 -2.00 -6.77 -3.84
N ALA A 118 -1.35 -5.81 -4.52
CA ALA A 118 -0.91 -5.95 -5.90
C ALA A 118 0.45 -5.29 -6.18
N SER A 119 1.24 -4.92 -5.17
CA SER A 119 2.52 -4.23 -5.37
C SER A 119 3.72 -5.19 -5.52
N PRO A 120 4.84 -4.75 -6.14
CA PRO A 120 6.12 -5.45 -6.14
C PRO A 120 6.95 -5.16 -4.86
N THR A 121 6.29 -4.82 -3.75
CA THR A 121 6.94 -4.50 -2.47
C THR A 121 6.25 -5.23 -1.33
N ALA A 122 6.98 -5.72 -0.33
CA ALA A 122 6.41 -6.33 0.87
C ALA A 122 6.86 -5.56 2.11
N SER A 123 5.94 -5.22 3.00
CA SER A 123 6.24 -4.51 4.24
C SER A 123 6.26 -5.46 5.43
N LEU A 124 7.47 -5.80 5.92
CA LEU A 124 7.67 -6.82 6.95
C LEU A 124 8.37 -6.26 8.19
N GLU A 125 7.97 -6.77 9.34
CA GLU A 125 8.58 -6.50 10.65
C GLU A 125 9.90 -7.28 10.78
N HIS A 126 10.88 -6.69 11.44
CA HIS A 126 12.18 -7.27 11.79
C HIS A 126 12.67 -6.63 13.11
N GLU A 127 13.77 -7.11 13.68
CA GLU A 127 14.21 -6.70 15.03
C GLU A 127 14.40 -5.18 15.21
N SER A 128 14.83 -4.46 14.16
CA SER A 128 15.00 -3.00 14.18
C SER A 128 13.79 -2.19 13.71
N GLY A 129 12.63 -2.82 13.48
CA GLY A 129 11.38 -2.14 13.13
C GLY A 129 10.71 -2.73 11.89
N LYS A 130 10.17 -1.88 11.02
CA LYS A 130 9.44 -2.30 9.82
C LYS A 130 10.20 -1.89 8.57
N GLY A 131 10.44 -2.84 7.66
CA GLY A 131 11.16 -2.64 6.41
C GLY A 131 10.28 -2.89 5.19
N THR A 132 10.63 -2.27 4.06
CA THR A 132 10.00 -2.55 2.76
C THR A 132 10.99 -3.28 1.85
N TYR A 133 10.61 -4.45 1.37
CA TYR A 133 11.45 -5.35 0.58
C TYR A 133 10.91 -5.46 -0.85
N GLY A 134 11.80 -5.45 -1.84
CA GLY A 134 11.43 -5.73 -3.23
C GLY A 134 11.04 -7.19 -3.41
N VAL A 135 9.89 -7.43 -4.03
CA VAL A 135 9.33 -8.78 -4.26
C VAL A 135 8.71 -8.84 -5.66
N SER A 136 8.43 -10.05 -6.13
CA SER A 136 7.62 -10.23 -7.33
C SER A 136 6.17 -9.82 -7.07
N MET A 137 5.60 -9.09 -8.02
CA MET A 137 4.17 -8.77 -8.04
C MET A 137 3.35 -10.06 -8.12
N PRO A 138 2.17 -10.14 -7.47
CA PRO A 138 1.26 -11.27 -7.63
C PRO A 138 0.91 -11.54 -9.10
N ILE A 139 0.94 -12.81 -9.51
CA ILE A 139 0.57 -13.22 -10.88
C ILE A 139 -0.95 -13.18 -11.11
N ALA A 140 -1.73 -13.22 -10.03
CA ALA A 140 -3.17 -13.01 -10.07
C ALA A 140 -3.63 -12.36 -8.76
N VAL A 141 -4.70 -11.58 -8.84
CA VAL A 141 -5.30 -10.87 -7.70
C VAL A 141 -6.80 -11.19 -7.67
N VAL A 142 -7.28 -11.70 -6.55
CA VAL A 142 -8.69 -12.00 -6.29
C VAL A 142 -9.14 -11.18 -5.09
N ILE A 143 -10.17 -10.37 -5.29
CA ILE A 143 -10.73 -9.48 -4.27
C ILE A 143 -12.22 -9.76 -4.17
N ASP A 144 -12.60 -10.47 -3.12
CA ASP A 144 -13.99 -10.76 -2.84
C ASP A 144 -14.60 -9.64 -1.98
N VAL A 145 -15.49 -8.87 -2.60
CA VAL A 145 -16.09 -7.68 -1.98
C VAL A 145 -16.90 -8.02 -0.73
N ASP A 146 -17.44 -9.24 -0.61
CA ASP A 146 -18.20 -9.64 0.58
C ASP A 146 -17.29 -9.79 1.82
N TYR A 147 -16.08 -10.35 1.65
CA TYR A 147 -15.09 -10.45 2.72
C TYR A 147 -14.48 -9.10 3.08
N VAL A 148 -14.19 -8.28 2.06
CA VAL A 148 -13.75 -6.89 2.27
C VAL A 148 -14.77 -6.10 3.08
N ARG A 149 -16.06 -6.23 2.77
CA ARG A 149 -17.15 -5.56 3.52
C ARG A 149 -17.25 -6.06 4.96
N ALA A 150 -16.96 -7.33 5.22
CA ALA A 150 -16.96 -7.90 6.55
C ALA A 150 -15.73 -7.51 7.39
N ALA A 151 -14.67 -6.97 6.77
CA ALA A 151 -13.50 -6.46 7.47
C ALA A 151 -13.79 -5.11 8.16
N PRO A 152 -13.01 -4.71 9.18
CA PRO A 152 -13.20 -3.42 9.84
C PRO A 152 -13.16 -2.25 8.84
N PRO A 153 -14.17 -1.34 8.83
CA PRO A 153 -14.23 -0.24 7.87
C PRO A 153 -13.00 0.68 7.89
N ARG A 154 -12.31 0.76 9.03
CA ARG A 154 -11.03 1.48 9.18
C ARG A 154 -9.97 1.01 8.19
N LEU A 155 -9.97 -0.28 7.80
CA LEU A 155 -9.05 -0.80 6.79
C LEU A 155 -9.40 -0.29 5.39
N VAL A 156 -10.68 -0.19 5.03
CA VAL A 156 -11.09 0.43 3.76
C VAL A 156 -10.70 1.90 3.72
N ARG A 157 -10.88 2.62 4.84
CA ARG A 157 -10.44 4.02 4.97
C ARG A 157 -8.93 4.15 4.81
N SER A 158 -8.15 3.25 5.40
CA SER A 158 -6.70 3.18 5.18
C SER A 158 -6.39 3.13 3.67
N GLY A 159 -7.02 2.25 2.90
CA GLY A 159 -6.79 2.19 1.45
C GLY A 159 -7.04 3.50 0.71
N VAL A 160 -8.01 4.31 1.15
CA VAL A 160 -8.28 5.65 0.58
C VAL A 160 -7.08 6.57 0.78
N GLY A 161 -6.55 6.63 2.00
CA GLY A 161 -5.39 7.47 2.31
C GLY A 161 -4.13 7.06 1.54
N ASP A 162 -3.90 5.74 1.39
CA ASP A 162 -2.78 5.20 0.62
C ASP A 162 -2.92 5.55 -0.87
N VAL A 163 -4.07 5.29 -1.51
CA VAL A 163 -4.28 5.58 -2.94
C VAL A 163 -4.21 7.07 -3.25
N VAL A 164 -4.81 7.93 -2.42
CA VAL A 164 -4.79 9.38 -2.65
C VAL A 164 -3.37 9.95 -2.50
N SER A 165 -2.51 9.31 -1.69
CA SER A 165 -1.11 9.72 -1.53
C SER A 165 -0.28 9.61 -2.82
N ASN A 166 -0.73 8.80 -3.80
CA ASN A 166 -0.11 8.72 -5.13
C ASN A 166 0.00 10.10 -5.81
N LEU A 167 -0.97 11.01 -5.57
CA LEU A 167 -0.91 12.36 -6.13
C LEU A 167 0.29 13.15 -5.60
N SER A 168 0.63 12.98 -4.32
CA SER A 168 1.83 13.58 -3.71
C SER A 168 3.09 12.89 -4.22
N ALA A 169 3.10 11.56 -4.29
CA ALA A 169 4.25 10.78 -4.75
C ALA A 169 4.64 11.11 -6.21
N ILE A 170 3.65 11.22 -7.09
CA ILE A 170 3.86 11.65 -8.47
C ILE A 170 4.44 13.07 -8.52
N ALA A 171 3.93 14.00 -7.70
CA ALA A 171 4.45 15.36 -7.66
C ALA A 171 5.92 15.40 -7.18
N ASP A 172 6.31 14.54 -6.22
CA ASP A 172 7.72 14.36 -5.83
C ASP A 172 8.56 13.79 -6.98
N TRP A 173 8.04 12.80 -7.71
CA TRP A 173 8.77 12.21 -8.84
C TRP A 173 8.94 13.19 -10.01
N GLU A 174 7.90 13.97 -10.32
CA GLU A 174 7.95 15.05 -11.30
C GLU A 174 8.91 16.16 -10.86
N LEU A 175 8.97 16.49 -9.57
CA LEU A 175 9.96 17.43 -9.02
C LEU A 175 11.38 16.89 -9.19
N ALA A 176 11.63 15.63 -8.85
CA ALA A 176 12.93 14.98 -9.06
C ALA A 176 13.32 14.97 -10.56
N GLY A 177 12.36 14.77 -11.45
CA GLY A 177 12.60 14.86 -12.89
C GLY A 177 13.02 16.26 -13.36
N ARG A 178 12.41 17.31 -12.81
CA ARG A 178 12.77 18.71 -13.12
C ARG A 178 14.12 19.12 -12.54
N GLU A 179 14.38 18.80 -11.28
CA GLU A 179 15.53 19.31 -10.53
C GLU A 179 16.78 18.44 -10.68
N GLN A 180 16.63 17.12 -10.79
CA GLN A 180 17.73 16.16 -10.81
C GLN A 180 17.84 15.40 -12.13
N GLY A 181 16.92 15.64 -13.08
CA GLY A 181 16.88 14.90 -14.34
C GLY A 181 16.50 13.43 -14.19
N GLU A 182 15.84 13.05 -13.08
CA GLU A 182 15.36 11.68 -12.89
C GLU A 182 14.33 11.31 -13.96
N PRO A 183 14.48 10.17 -14.66
CA PRO A 183 13.48 9.74 -15.64
C PRO A 183 12.11 9.50 -14.97
N VAL A 184 11.08 10.18 -15.49
CA VAL A 184 9.69 9.99 -15.06
C VAL A 184 8.96 9.15 -16.11
N ASP A 185 8.47 7.98 -15.70
CA ASP A 185 7.72 7.10 -16.60
C ASP A 185 6.26 7.56 -16.71
N GLY A 186 5.88 8.05 -17.89
CA GLY A 186 4.54 8.60 -18.13
C GLY A 186 3.41 7.57 -17.99
N MET A 187 3.67 6.28 -18.23
CA MET A 187 2.67 5.22 -18.08
C MET A 187 2.47 4.88 -16.60
N ALA A 188 3.54 4.78 -15.82
CA ALA A 188 3.46 4.62 -14.37
C ALA A 188 2.73 5.80 -13.71
N VAL A 189 3.06 7.03 -14.10
CA VAL A 189 2.35 8.24 -13.64
C VAL A 189 0.88 8.19 -14.02
N THR A 190 0.54 7.74 -15.22
CA THR A 190 -0.85 7.62 -15.66
C THR A 190 -1.63 6.64 -14.79
N PHE A 191 -1.10 5.45 -14.51
CA PHE A 191 -1.76 4.46 -13.66
C PHE A 191 -1.98 4.98 -12.23
N ALA A 192 -0.94 5.54 -11.61
CA ALA A 192 -1.05 6.04 -10.24
C ALA A 192 -1.97 7.27 -10.13
N ARG A 193 -1.98 8.16 -11.13
CA ARG A 193 -2.90 9.30 -11.19
C ARG A 193 -4.34 8.86 -11.36
N VAL A 194 -4.61 7.96 -12.31
CA VAL A 194 -5.96 7.42 -12.55
C VAL A 194 -6.49 6.70 -11.30
N ALA A 195 -5.65 5.92 -10.62
CA ALA A 195 -6.00 5.28 -9.35
C ALA A 195 -6.48 6.30 -8.31
N ALA A 196 -5.71 7.36 -8.08
CA ALA A 196 -6.04 8.36 -7.08
C ALA A 196 -7.28 9.19 -7.44
N GLU A 197 -7.36 9.68 -8.68
CA GLU A 197 -8.48 10.51 -9.16
C GLU A 197 -9.81 9.74 -9.15
N ALA A 198 -9.78 8.41 -9.32
CA ALA A 198 -10.97 7.57 -9.22
C ALA A 198 -11.60 7.56 -7.81
N VAL A 199 -10.81 7.83 -6.76
CA VAL A 199 -11.27 7.83 -5.36
C VAL A 199 -11.47 9.26 -4.82
N LEU A 200 -10.63 10.21 -5.22
CA LEU A 200 -10.51 11.58 -4.66
C LEU A 200 -11.86 12.29 -4.46
N HIS A 201 -12.75 12.19 -5.44
CA HIS A 201 -14.04 12.90 -5.44
C HIS A 201 -15.26 12.00 -5.18
N ARG A 202 -15.07 10.72 -4.87
CA ARG A 202 -16.20 9.80 -4.58
C ARG A 202 -16.89 10.17 -3.27
N ARG A 203 -18.22 10.05 -3.25
CA ARG A 203 -19.05 10.43 -2.10
C ARG A 203 -19.83 9.26 -1.50
N ASP A 204 -19.76 8.10 -2.14
CA ASP A 204 -20.43 6.90 -1.68
C ASP A 204 -19.83 6.40 -0.35
N SER A 205 -20.62 5.65 0.41
CA SER A 205 -20.17 5.05 1.67
C SER A 205 -18.99 4.10 1.42
N VAL A 206 -18.05 4.04 2.36
CA VAL A 206 -16.95 3.07 2.36
C VAL A 206 -17.42 1.61 2.46
N GLU A 207 -18.70 1.39 2.77
CA GLU A 207 -19.34 0.06 2.80
C GLU A 207 -20.10 -0.26 1.50
N SER A 208 -20.23 0.70 0.57
CA SER A 208 -20.96 0.47 -0.68
C SER A 208 -20.18 -0.45 -1.61
N GLN A 209 -20.90 -1.27 -2.39
CA GLN A 209 -20.25 -2.20 -3.31
C GLN A 209 -19.44 -1.44 -4.36
N GLU A 210 -20.02 -0.37 -4.89
CA GLU A 210 -19.44 0.48 -5.93
C GLU A 210 -18.15 1.15 -5.42
N PHE A 211 -18.14 1.60 -4.16
CA PHE A 211 -16.95 2.17 -3.55
C PHE A 211 -15.84 1.13 -3.37
N LEU A 212 -16.18 -0.05 -2.84
CA LEU A 212 -15.22 -1.12 -2.61
C LEU A 212 -14.59 -1.62 -3.92
N THR A 213 -15.38 -1.76 -4.99
CA THR A 213 -14.86 -2.13 -6.32
C THR A 213 -13.89 -1.08 -6.85
N VAL A 214 -14.26 0.21 -6.82
CA VAL A 214 -13.37 1.27 -7.31
C VAL A 214 -12.09 1.37 -6.47
N LEU A 215 -12.19 1.26 -5.15
CA LEU A 215 -11.01 1.29 -4.29
C LEU A 215 -10.09 0.10 -4.56
N ALA A 216 -10.65 -1.10 -4.72
CA ALA A 216 -9.89 -2.30 -5.05
C ALA A 216 -9.12 -2.14 -6.37
N GLU A 217 -9.80 -1.68 -7.42
CA GLU A 217 -9.18 -1.42 -8.73
C GLU A 217 -8.11 -0.33 -8.66
N ALA A 218 -8.36 0.74 -7.90
CA ALA A 218 -7.39 1.82 -7.69
C ALA A 218 -6.12 1.33 -6.97
N LEU A 219 -6.26 0.51 -5.92
CA LEU A 219 -5.13 -0.11 -5.22
C LEU A 219 -4.33 -1.05 -6.15
N VAL A 220 -5.03 -1.82 -7.00
CA VAL A 220 -4.37 -2.66 -8.01
C VAL A 220 -3.60 -1.83 -9.03
N LEU A 221 -4.19 -0.73 -9.52
CA LEU A 221 -3.52 0.20 -10.43
C LEU A 221 -2.31 0.87 -9.78
N SER A 222 -2.36 1.21 -8.49
CA SER A 222 -1.20 1.70 -7.72
C SER A 222 -0.06 0.69 -7.71
N GLY A 223 -0.37 -0.58 -7.42
CA GLY A 223 0.57 -1.69 -7.52
C GLY A 223 1.19 -1.86 -8.91
N MET A 224 0.35 -1.81 -9.95
CA MET A 224 0.79 -1.88 -11.36
C MET A 224 1.68 -0.70 -11.75
N ALA A 225 1.40 0.51 -11.26
CA ALA A 225 2.23 1.68 -11.51
C ALA A 225 3.67 1.45 -11.01
N MET A 226 3.83 0.88 -9.82
CA MET A 226 5.16 0.53 -9.29
C MET A 226 5.85 -0.55 -10.11
N SER A 227 5.11 -1.54 -10.59
CA SER A 227 5.64 -2.58 -11.49
C SER A 227 6.17 -1.99 -12.80
N VAL A 228 5.41 -1.07 -13.40
CA VAL A 228 5.80 -0.34 -14.63
C VAL A 228 7.05 0.50 -14.38
N ALA A 229 7.09 1.24 -13.28
CA ALA A 229 8.21 2.12 -12.93
C ALA A 229 9.48 1.36 -12.54
N GLY A 230 9.39 0.06 -12.21
CA GLY A 230 10.48 -0.69 -11.58
C GLY A 230 10.89 -0.13 -10.21
N SER A 231 10.05 0.71 -9.59
CA SER A 231 10.32 1.38 -8.32
C SER A 231 9.01 1.81 -7.65
N SER A 232 9.07 2.18 -6.37
CA SER A 232 7.90 2.69 -5.65
C SER A 232 7.54 4.15 -5.96
N ARG A 233 8.33 4.87 -6.79
CA ARG A 233 8.16 6.30 -7.09
C ARG A 233 6.71 6.76 -7.37
N PRO A 234 5.89 6.07 -8.19
CA PRO A 234 4.55 6.55 -8.51
C PRO A 234 3.56 6.49 -7.33
N ALA A 235 3.88 5.73 -6.27
CA ALA A 235 3.01 5.53 -5.11
C ALA A 235 3.70 5.85 -3.77
N SER A 236 4.97 6.29 -3.78
CA SER A 236 5.75 6.55 -2.58
C SER A 236 6.76 7.68 -2.82
N GLY A 237 6.46 8.85 -2.21
CA GLY A 237 7.32 10.04 -2.14
C GLY A 237 7.48 10.51 -0.69
N ALA A 238 7.50 11.83 -0.47
CA ALA A 238 7.59 12.45 0.87
C ALA A 238 6.49 11.94 1.82
N CYS A 239 5.29 11.67 1.27
CA CYS A 239 4.18 11.09 2.03
C CYS A 239 4.57 9.77 2.73
N HIS A 240 5.31 8.90 2.04
CA HIS A 240 5.75 7.61 2.59
C HIS A 240 7.02 7.74 3.41
N GLU A 241 7.89 8.69 3.13
CA GLU A 241 9.03 9.00 4.02
C GLU A 241 8.55 9.43 5.40
N ILE A 242 7.56 10.33 5.47
CA ILE A 242 6.93 10.76 6.72
C ILE A 242 6.27 9.57 7.42
N LEU A 243 5.48 8.77 6.69
CA LEU A 243 4.87 7.56 7.23
C LEU A 243 5.91 6.59 7.80
N HIS A 244 7.02 6.35 7.09
CA HIS A 244 8.07 5.44 7.52
C HIS A 244 8.78 5.97 8.76
N ALA A 245 9.05 7.28 8.83
CA ALA A 245 9.64 7.91 10.00
C ALA A 245 8.71 7.81 11.21
N ILE A 246 7.40 8.06 11.04
CA ILE A 246 6.41 7.88 12.11
C ILE A 246 6.37 6.43 12.57
N THR A 247 6.34 5.48 11.63
CA THR A 247 6.29 4.05 11.95
C THR A 247 7.54 3.58 12.71
N HIS A 248 8.70 4.18 12.41
CA HIS A 248 9.95 3.88 13.09
C HIS A 248 10.02 4.50 14.49
N LEU A 249 9.69 5.79 14.62
CA LEU A 249 9.82 6.54 15.87
C LEU A 249 8.67 6.29 16.84
N TYR A 250 7.46 6.02 16.33
CA TYR A 250 6.22 5.88 17.09
C TYR A 250 5.43 4.65 16.60
N PRO A 251 5.98 3.43 16.79
CA PRO A 251 5.39 2.22 16.26
C PRO A 251 3.97 1.99 16.81
N GLY A 252 3.04 1.64 15.93
CA GLY A 252 1.66 1.29 16.29
C GLY A 252 0.71 2.48 16.51
N VAL A 253 1.15 3.72 16.29
CA VAL A 253 0.32 4.92 16.50
C VAL A 253 -0.92 4.96 15.58
N SER A 254 -0.78 4.51 14.34
CA SER A 254 -1.85 4.49 13.34
C SER A 254 -1.54 3.46 12.24
N ASN A 255 -2.48 3.24 11.31
CA ASN A 255 -2.28 2.35 10.18
C ASN A 255 -1.60 3.06 9.00
N HIS A 256 -1.13 2.26 8.05
CA HIS A 256 -0.35 2.72 6.90
C HIS A 256 -1.06 3.84 6.12
N GLY A 257 -2.29 3.62 5.69
CA GLY A 257 -2.98 4.57 4.83
C GLY A 257 -3.40 5.87 5.52
N GLU A 258 -3.75 5.81 6.80
CA GLU A 258 -3.96 7.01 7.62
C GLU A 258 -2.70 7.90 7.67
N LEU A 259 -1.54 7.30 7.91
CA LEU A 259 -0.25 8.02 7.91
C LEU A 259 0.14 8.52 6.52
N ALA A 260 -0.14 7.74 5.47
CA ALA A 260 0.14 8.14 4.08
C ALA A 260 -0.71 9.36 3.68
N GLY A 261 -1.97 9.39 4.13
CA GLY A 261 -2.87 10.53 3.94
C GLY A 261 -2.35 11.81 4.60
N ILE A 262 -1.95 11.75 5.88
CA ILE A 262 -1.35 12.91 6.57
C ILE A 262 -0.07 13.35 5.86
N GLY A 263 0.82 12.41 5.53
CA GLY A 263 2.07 12.70 4.84
C GLY A 263 1.84 13.39 3.48
N ALA A 264 0.87 12.91 2.70
CA ALA A 264 0.50 13.49 1.42
C ALA A 264 -0.10 14.89 1.56
N LEU A 265 -0.94 15.11 2.57
CA LEU A 265 -1.53 16.42 2.82
C LEU A 265 -0.47 17.44 3.26
N TYR A 266 0.44 17.06 4.17
CA TYR A 266 1.55 17.91 4.59
C TYR A 266 2.52 18.22 3.46
N ALA A 267 2.92 17.21 2.68
CA ALA A 267 3.80 17.40 1.52
C ALA A 267 3.16 18.31 0.46
N SER A 268 1.85 18.17 0.23
CA SER A 268 1.11 19.06 -0.69
C SER A 268 1.02 20.49 -0.14
N PHE A 269 0.85 20.67 1.17
CA PHE A 269 0.88 21.98 1.82
C PHE A 269 2.24 22.68 1.63
N LEU A 270 3.35 21.96 1.79
CA LEU A 270 4.69 22.52 1.56
C LEU A 270 4.86 23.05 0.13
N ARG A 271 4.28 22.38 -0.87
CA ARG A 271 4.33 22.83 -2.26
C ARG A 271 3.58 24.12 -2.50
N VAL A 272 2.38 24.25 -1.92
CA VAL A 272 1.62 25.52 -1.98
C VAL A 272 2.45 26.63 -1.35
N LYS A 273 3.02 26.37 -0.17
CA LYS A 273 3.75 27.38 0.59
C LYS A 273 5.05 27.83 -0.07
N HIS A 274 5.80 26.89 -0.67
CA HIS A 274 7.17 27.15 -1.10
C HIS A 274 7.38 27.14 -2.61
N LEU A 275 6.50 26.49 -3.38
CA LEU A 275 6.65 26.33 -4.84
C LEU A 275 5.56 27.05 -5.65
N ASP A 276 4.74 27.90 -5.00
CA ASP A 276 3.62 28.63 -5.63
C ASP A 276 2.64 27.71 -6.38
N GLU A 277 2.48 26.48 -5.91
CA GLU A 277 1.53 25.53 -6.46
C GLU A 277 0.09 25.87 -6.05
N SER A 278 -0.89 25.50 -6.88
CA SER A 278 -2.30 25.75 -6.60
C SER A 278 -2.79 25.02 -5.34
N GLU A 279 -3.48 25.77 -4.47
CA GLU A 279 -4.17 25.22 -3.29
C GLU A 279 -5.20 24.14 -3.62
N ARG A 280 -5.71 24.09 -4.86
CA ARG A 280 -6.77 23.17 -5.27
C ARG A 280 -6.46 21.72 -4.88
N ARG A 281 -5.23 21.26 -5.14
CA ARG A 281 -4.84 19.87 -4.86
C ARG A 281 -4.84 19.57 -3.36
N VAL A 282 -4.32 20.48 -2.53
CA VAL A 282 -4.35 20.36 -1.07
C VAL A 282 -5.79 20.28 -0.56
N GLN A 283 -6.68 21.15 -1.08
CA GLN A 283 -8.08 21.17 -0.68
C GLN A 283 -8.82 19.90 -1.12
N ASP A 284 -8.55 19.38 -2.32
CA ASP A 284 -9.16 18.14 -2.81
C ASP A 284 -8.74 16.93 -1.97
N ILE A 285 -7.44 16.81 -1.63
CA ILE A 285 -6.92 15.77 -0.74
C ILE A 285 -7.56 15.89 0.65
N ARG A 286 -7.51 17.09 1.26
CA ARG A 286 -8.12 17.32 2.58
C ARG A 286 -9.61 16.97 2.60
N ALA A 287 -10.35 17.39 1.59
CA ALA A 287 -11.78 17.11 1.48
C ALA A 287 -12.07 15.62 1.30
N CYS A 288 -11.20 14.87 0.62
CA CYS A 288 -11.30 13.41 0.52
C CYS A 288 -11.05 12.74 1.88
N LEU A 289 -9.95 13.10 2.56
CA LEU A 289 -9.59 12.55 3.87
C LEU A 289 -10.71 12.79 4.90
N LEU A 290 -11.20 14.03 5.03
CA LEU A 290 -12.29 14.35 5.95
C LEU A 290 -13.59 13.61 5.63
N ARG A 291 -13.95 13.50 4.34
CA ARG A 291 -15.17 12.81 3.89
C ARG A 291 -15.17 11.34 4.26
N HIS A 292 -14.00 10.70 4.26
CA HIS A 292 -13.84 9.28 4.61
C HIS A 292 -13.37 9.07 6.05
N GLU A 293 -13.50 10.09 6.91
CA GLU A 293 -13.14 10.03 8.34
C GLU A 293 -11.67 9.64 8.60
N LEU A 294 -10.78 10.06 7.70
CA LEU A 294 -9.34 9.92 7.87
C LEU A 294 -8.75 11.10 8.66
N PRO A 295 -7.60 10.88 9.33
CA PRO A 295 -6.88 11.95 10.00
C PRO A 295 -6.30 12.93 8.98
N VAL A 296 -6.27 14.20 9.36
CA VAL A 296 -5.68 15.27 8.56
C VAL A 296 -4.57 16.01 9.30
N VAL A 297 -4.51 15.93 10.63
CA VAL A 297 -3.42 16.51 11.42
C VAL A 297 -2.81 15.48 12.37
N PRO A 298 -1.57 15.68 12.86
CA PRO A 298 -0.88 14.69 13.69
C PRO A 298 -1.64 14.33 14.98
N SER A 299 -2.35 15.30 15.57
CA SER A 299 -3.16 15.07 16.78
C SER A 299 -4.32 14.10 16.56
N ASP A 300 -4.81 13.95 15.32
CA ASP A 300 -5.89 12.99 15.01
C ASP A 300 -5.45 11.53 15.19
N VAL A 301 -4.14 11.27 15.12
CA VAL A 301 -3.53 9.96 15.39
C VAL A 301 -2.83 9.89 16.74
N GLY A 302 -2.95 10.94 17.57
CA GLY A 302 -2.33 10.99 18.90
C GLY A 302 -0.86 11.38 18.91
N LEU A 303 -0.36 12.01 17.84
CA LEU A 303 0.97 12.63 17.83
C LEU A 303 0.86 14.11 18.20
N ASP A 304 1.74 14.58 19.08
CA ASP A 304 1.93 16.01 19.30
C ASP A 304 2.75 16.67 18.16
N THR A 305 2.76 18.00 18.13
CA THR A 305 3.48 18.79 17.12
C THR A 305 4.97 18.44 17.08
N GLU A 306 5.64 18.32 18.24
CA GLU A 306 7.08 18.04 18.29
C GLU A 306 7.40 16.61 17.85
N GLN A 307 6.50 15.66 18.12
CA GLN A 307 6.61 14.30 17.63
C GLN A 307 6.56 14.26 16.11
N PHE A 308 5.64 15.01 15.50
CA PHE A 308 5.55 15.11 14.05
C PHE A 308 6.73 15.86 13.44
N VAL A 309 7.21 16.95 14.06
CA VAL A 309 8.44 17.67 13.64
C VAL A 309 9.63 16.70 13.60
N ARG A 310 9.83 15.90 14.65
CA ARG A 310 10.89 14.87 14.65
C ARG A 310 10.73 13.85 13.54
N ALA A 311 9.50 13.44 13.23
CA ALA A 311 9.24 12.52 12.13
C ALA A 311 9.54 13.14 10.76
N VAL A 312 9.14 14.39 10.52
CA VAL A 312 9.43 15.12 9.27
C VAL A 312 10.94 15.34 9.12
N ALA A 313 11.65 15.68 10.19
CA ALA A 313 13.10 15.83 10.16
C ALA A 313 13.83 14.50 9.87
N HIS A 314 13.27 13.37 10.33
CA HIS A 314 13.83 12.04 10.11
C HIS A 314 13.44 11.41 8.76
N ALA A 315 12.36 11.89 8.12
CA ALA A 315 11.78 11.31 6.91
C ALA A 315 12.80 11.07 5.76
N PRO A 316 13.64 12.04 5.37
CA PRO A 316 14.65 11.84 4.32
C PRO A 316 15.60 10.65 4.59
N ALA A 317 15.93 10.38 5.85
CA ALA A 317 16.82 9.28 6.23
C ALA A 317 16.20 7.90 6.00
N THR A 318 14.86 7.81 5.88
CA THR A 318 14.16 6.55 5.68
C THR A 318 14.29 6.01 4.24
N ARG A 319 14.63 6.88 3.28
CA ARG A 319 14.82 6.53 1.86
C ARG A 319 16.05 7.25 1.27
N PRO A 320 17.27 6.87 1.66
CA PRO A 320 18.48 7.50 1.14
C PRO A 320 18.53 7.49 -0.40
N GLY A 321 18.81 8.65 -0.99
CA GLY A 321 18.87 8.83 -2.45
C GLY A 321 17.52 9.09 -3.13
N ARG A 322 16.42 9.13 -2.38
CA ARG A 322 15.14 9.68 -2.87
C ARG A 322 15.22 11.20 -2.85
N TYR A 323 14.64 11.83 -3.86
CA TYR A 323 14.50 13.29 -3.95
C TYR A 323 13.02 13.64 -4.00
N THR A 324 12.56 14.36 -2.99
CA THR A 324 11.17 14.77 -2.77
C THR A 324 11.12 16.25 -2.40
N ILE A 325 9.95 16.78 -2.08
CA ILE A 325 9.81 18.12 -1.52
C ILE A 325 10.62 18.32 -0.23
N LEU A 326 10.85 17.26 0.55
CA LEU A 326 11.60 17.34 1.81
C LEU A 326 13.08 17.59 1.53
N GLU A 327 13.71 16.83 0.63
CA GLU A 327 15.10 17.07 0.21
C GLU A 327 15.25 18.34 -0.62
N HIS A 328 14.23 18.73 -1.38
CA HIS A 328 14.27 19.95 -2.17
C HIS A 328 14.31 21.20 -1.30
N LEU A 329 13.49 21.25 -0.24
CA LEU A 329 13.45 22.39 0.66
C LEU A 329 14.57 22.36 1.70
N ASP A 330 15.04 21.17 2.10
CA ASP A 330 16.10 20.95 3.10
C ASP A 330 15.95 21.85 4.34
N LEU A 331 14.73 21.92 4.86
CA LEU A 331 14.37 22.82 5.95
C LEU A 331 15.11 22.45 7.23
N SER A 332 15.62 23.47 7.93
CA SER A 332 16.13 23.29 9.30
C SER A 332 15.02 22.86 10.26
N GLU A 333 15.38 22.29 11.41
CA GLU A 333 14.39 21.83 12.39
C GLU A 333 13.44 22.97 12.85
N ASP A 334 13.95 24.20 12.98
CA ASP A 334 13.14 25.38 13.33
C ASP A 334 12.19 25.80 12.19
N GLU A 335 12.59 25.60 10.94
CA GLU A 335 11.72 25.82 9.77
C GLU A 335 10.64 24.74 9.68
N ILE A 336 10.99 23.48 9.91
CA ILE A 336 10.03 22.37 9.99
C ILE A 336 9.03 22.63 11.11
N ARG A 337 9.48 23.05 12.29
CA ARG A 337 8.60 23.38 13.42
C ARG A 337 7.58 24.47 13.06
N ARG A 338 8.04 25.54 12.40
CA ARG A 338 7.16 26.61 11.91
C ARG A 338 6.17 26.10 10.86
N SER A 339 6.62 25.34 9.85
CA SER A 339 5.74 24.82 8.80
C SER A 339 4.72 23.81 9.32
N VAL A 340 5.07 22.97 10.30
CA VAL A 340 4.12 22.07 10.96
C VAL A 340 3.09 22.86 11.77
N GLY A 341 3.49 23.92 12.47
CA GLY A 341 2.56 24.80 13.20
C GLY A 341 1.53 25.42 12.26
N GLU A 342 1.98 26.04 11.17
CA GLU A 342 1.10 26.63 10.16
C GLU A 342 0.23 25.59 9.45
N TYR A 343 0.75 24.39 9.19
CA TYR A 343 -0.01 23.27 8.63
C TYR A 343 -1.20 22.90 9.50
N VAL A 344 -0.96 22.74 10.81
CA VAL A 344 -2.01 22.41 11.78
C VAL A 344 -3.03 23.55 11.90
N GLU A 345 -2.58 24.80 11.91
CA GLU A 345 -3.46 25.98 11.95
C GLU A 345 -4.33 26.09 10.69
N THR A 346 -3.75 25.84 9.51
CA THR A 346 -4.42 26.03 8.22
C THR A 346 -5.37 24.89 7.87
N LEU A 347 -4.95 23.64 8.13
CA LEU A 347 -5.63 22.44 7.65
C LEU A 347 -6.27 21.59 8.75
N GLY A 348 -6.06 21.97 10.02
CA GLY A 348 -6.76 21.42 11.18
C GLY A 348 -8.29 21.58 11.11
N ARG A 349 -8.97 21.00 12.10
CA ARG A 349 -10.43 21.11 12.27
C ARG A 349 -10.79 22.30 13.13
#